data_AF-A0A9R0DI43-F1
#
_entry.id   AF-A0A9R0DI43-F1
#
_cell.length_a   1.000
_cell.length_b   1.000
_cell.length_c   1.000
_cell.angle_alpha   90.00
_cell.angle_beta   90.00
_cell.angle_gamma   90.00
#
_symmetry.space_group_name_H-M   'P 1'
#
loop_
_entity.id
_entity.type
_entity.pdbx_description
1 polymer ?
#
loop_
_entity_poly.entity_id
_entity_poly.type
_entity_poly.pdbx_seq_one_letter_code
_entity_poly.pdbx_strand_id
1 'polypeptide(L)'
;MELLRVPGTKWCGKGFSATRYSQLGGHTRTDRCCRVHDLRCPFWIGGMEKKYGIYNWRVNTLMHCRCDERFRACLKLADTSVSNMVGKLFFNVVQTKCFILKPVKMCTQRSWWGKCLRRGYTKQAFLRDNLPY
;
A
#
# COMPACT_ATOMS: atom_id res chain seq x y z
N MET A 1 10.10 15.32 9.55
CA MET A 1 8.97 14.61 10.20
C MET A 1 9.35 13.14 10.38
N GLU A 2 10.13 12.82 11.42
CA GLU A 2 10.59 11.44 11.72
C GLU A 2 9.69 10.71 12.72
N LEU A 3 8.70 11.39 13.30
CA LEU A 3 7.87 10.90 14.40
C LEU A 3 7.09 9.60 14.07
N LEU A 4 6.84 9.33 12.78
CA LEU A 4 6.08 8.17 12.31
C LEU A 4 6.96 7.09 11.67
N ARG A 5 8.28 7.12 11.87
CA ARG A 5 9.20 6.07 11.41
C ARG A 5 9.66 5.22 12.58
N VAL A 6 9.69 3.91 12.39
CA VAL A 6 10.20 2.98 13.39
C VAL A 6 11.68 3.27 13.65
N PRO A 7 12.09 3.53 14.91
CA PRO A 7 13.49 3.78 15.24
C PRO A 7 14.40 2.64 14.75
N GLY A 8 15.60 2.98 14.31
CA GLY A 8 16.54 1.99 13.75
C GLY A 8 16.18 1.48 12.35
N THR A 9 15.17 2.06 11.69
CA THR A 9 14.79 1.79 10.29
C THR A 9 14.87 3.05 9.44
N LYS A 10 15.03 2.90 8.12
CA LYS A 10 15.02 4.01 7.16
C LYS A 10 13.76 4.04 6.29
N TRP A 11 13.03 2.93 6.22
CA TRP A 11 11.91 2.69 5.30
C TRP A 11 10.61 2.30 6.00
N CYS A 12 10.61 1.91 7.27
CA CYS A 12 9.38 1.53 7.97
C CYS A 12 8.67 2.75 8.57
N GLY A 13 7.85 3.44 7.77
CA GLY A 13 7.07 4.59 8.21
C GLY A 13 6.44 5.35 7.05
N LYS A 14 5.93 6.57 7.31
CA LYS A 14 5.46 7.45 6.23
C LYS A 14 6.65 7.99 5.43
N GLY A 15 6.80 7.51 4.20
CA GLY A 15 7.95 7.80 3.34
C GLY A 15 9.25 7.17 3.88
N PHE A 16 10.38 7.54 3.30
CA PHE A 16 11.69 7.00 3.69
C PHE A 16 12.70 8.12 3.96
N SER A 17 13.68 7.84 4.82
CA SER A 17 14.82 8.74 5.10
C SER A 17 16.11 8.30 4.40
N ALA A 18 16.05 7.18 3.67
CA ALA A 18 17.19 6.69 2.93
C ALA A 18 17.51 7.60 1.74
N THR A 19 18.77 7.96 1.57
CA THR A 19 19.25 8.71 0.40
C THR A 19 19.60 7.78 -0.78
N ARG A 20 19.81 6.49 -0.49
CA ARG A 20 20.15 5.45 -1.47
C ARG A 20 19.36 4.18 -1.20
N TYR A 21 19.04 3.44 -2.27
CA TYR A 21 18.33 2.17 -2.17
C TYR A 21 19.01 1.14 -1.23
N SER A 22 20.35 1.12 -1.19
CA SER A 22 21.13 0.20 -0.35
C SER A 22 21.18 0.61 1.13
N GLN A 23 20.77 1.84 1.47
CA GLN A 23 20.85 2.33 2.83
C GLN A 23 19.71 1.73 3.67
N LEU A 24 20.06 0.84 4.58
CA LEU A 24 19.17 0.24 5.56
C LEU A 24 19.60 0.69 6.97
N GLY A 25 18.66 0.72 7.89
CA GLY A 25 18.90 0.93 9.31
C GLY A 25 19.41 -0.34 10.03
N GLY A 26 19.63 -0.21 11.33
CA GLY A 26 20.11 -1.29 12.20
C GLY A 26 19.17 -2.51 12.25
N HIS A 27 17.86 -2.30 12.07
CA HIS A 27 16.90 -3.39 11.93
C HIS A 27 16.78 -3.84 10.47
N THR A 28 17.91 -4.23 9.88
CA THR A 28 18.09 -4.44 8.43
C THR A 28 17.07 -5.41 7.82
N ARG A 29 16.71 -6.50 8.52
CA ARG A 29 15.72 -7.48 8.03
C ARG A 29 14.32 -6.86 7.92
N THR A 30 13.85 -6.18 8.97
CA THR A 30 12.57 -5.46 8.97
C THR A 30 12.55 -4.33 7.95
N ASP A 31 13.62 -3.54 7.93
CA ASP A 31 13.74 -2.36 7.07
C ASP A 31 13.74 -2.73 5.59
N ARG A 32 14.35 -3.87 5.25
CA ARG A 32 14.28 -4.46 3.90
C ARG A 32 12.84 -4.80 3.50
N CYS A 33 12.02 -5.33 4.40
CA CYS A 33 10.62 -5.65 4.12
C CYS A 33 9.83 -4.38 3.80
N CYS A 34 9.97 -3.32 4.61
CA CYS A 34 9.29 -2.05 4.39
C CYS A 34 9.74 -1.38 3.07
N ARG A 35 11.04 -1.37 2.80
CA ARG A 35 11.57 -0.84 1.53
C ARG A 35 11.00 -1.56 0.30
N VAL A 36 10.91 -2.89 0.36
CA VAL A 36 10.35 -3.68 -0.75
C VAL A 36 8.87 -3.40 -0.90
N HIS A 37 8.13 -3.31 0.22
CA HIS A 37 6.71 -2.97 0.22
C HIS A 37 6.45 -1.60 -0.45
N ASP A 38 7.21 -0.57 -0.07
CA ASP A 38 7.08 0.78 -0.60
C ASP A 38 7.48 0.90 -2.08
N LEU A 39 8.58 0.25 -2.49
CA LEU A 39 9.16 0.48 -3.82
C LEU A 39 8.74 -0.55 -4.89
N ARG A 40 8.28 -1.74 -4.51
CA ARG A 40 8.03 -2.83 -5.48
C ARG A 40 6.56 -3.09 -5.76
N CYS A 41 5.64 -2.37 -5.12
CA CYS A 41 4.22 -2.54 -5.41
C CYS A 41 3.85 -1.82 -6.73
N PRO A 42 3.37 -2.53 -7.77
CA PRO A 42 3.05 -1.92 -9.06
C PRO A 42 1.75 -1.08 -9.02
N PHE A 43 0.88 -1.33 -8.04
CA PHE A 43 -0.40 -0.65 -7.90
C PHE A 43 -0.55 -0.12 -6.50
N TRP A 44 -0.63 1.20 -6.40
CA TRP A 44 -0.78 1.94 -5.16
C TRP A 44 -1.61 3.20 -5.41
N ILE A 45 -2.28 3.69 -4.36
CA ILE A 45 -3.04 4.93 -4.33
C ILE A 45 -2.53 5.75 -3.16
N GLY A 46 -1.90 6.89 -3.44
CA GLY A 46 -1.38 7.79 -2.43
C GLY A 46 -2.46 8.30 -1.49
N GLY A 47 -2.05 8.78 -0.32
CA GLY A 47 -2.98 9.47 0.57
C GLY A 47 -3.51 10.73 -0.10
N MET A 48 -4.81 10.99 0.02
CA MET A 48 -5.51 12.12 -0.62
C MET A 48 -5.46 12.10 -2.16
N GLU A 49 -5.18 10.94 -2.77
CA GLU A 49 -5.12 10.77 -4.23
C GLU A 49 -6.40 10.12 -4.78
N LYS A 50 -6.83 10.54 -5.98
CA LYS A 50 -7.86 9.83 -6.77
C LYS A 50 -7.20 8.93 -7.80
N LYS A 51 -7.46 7.62 -7.72
CA LYS A 51 -6.90 6.65 -8.68
C LYS A 51 -7.78 5.42 -8.79
N TYR A 52 -7.76 4.77 -9.95
CA TYR A 52 -8.55 3.55 -10.23
C TYR A 52 -10.03 3.70 -9.86
N GLY A 53 -10.57 4.91 -10.04
CA GLY A 53 -11.95 5.32 -9.79
C GLY A 53 -12.40 5.40 -8.33
N ILE A 54 -11.49 5.36 -7.36
CA ILE A 54 -11.78 5.69 -5.96
C ILE A 54 -10.91 6.87 -5.48
N TYR A 55 -11.33 7.54 -4.41
CA TYR A 55 -10.54 8.54 -3.72
C TYR A 55 -10.05 7.98 -2.38
N ASN A 56 -8.74 8.02 -2.13
CA ASN A 56 -8.16 7.59 -0.86
C ASN A 56 -8.21 8.74 0.16
N TRP A 57 -9.26 8.77 0.97
CA TRP A 57 -9.42 9.75 2.06
C TRP A 57 -8.42 9.59 3.22
N ARG A 58 -7.58 8.55 3.20
CA ARG A 58 -6.60 8.28 4.25
C ARG A 58 -5.31 9.04 4.00
N VAL A 59 -4.57 9.32 5.07
CA VAL A 59 -3.26 9.99 4.99
C VAL A 59 -2.12 9.07 4.58
N ASN A 60 -2.34 7.76 4.61
CA ASN A 60 -1.39 6.72 4.22
C ASN A 60 -1.72 6.17 2.83
N THR A 61 -0.69 5.66 2.16
CA THR A 61 -0.81 5.01 0.86
C THR A 61 -1.55 3.68 1.00
N LEU A 62 -2.54 3.46 0.13
CA LEU A 62 -3.14 2.15 -0.06
C LEU A 62 -2.31 1.37 -1.07
N MET A 63 -1.95 0.14 -0.73
CA MET A 63 -1.25 -0.79 -1.62
C MET A 63 -2.22 -1.87 -2.12
N HIS A 64 -1.85 -2.53 -3.22
CA HIS A 64 -2.59 -3.71 -3.67
C HIS A 64 -2.47 -4.84 -2.64
N CYS A 65 -3.55 -5.60 -2.39
CA CYS A 65 -3.57 -6.63 -1.33
C CYS A 65 -2.44 -7.66 -1.45
N ARG A 66 -2.09 -8.08 -2.68
CA ARG A 66 -0.93 -8.96 -2.93
C ARG A 66 0.41 -8.38 -2.44
N CYS A 67 0.58 -7.06 -2.44
CA CYS A 67 1.77 -6.40 -1.90
C CYS A 67 1.77 -6.45 -0.37
N ASP A 68 0.63 -6.19 0.26
CA ASP A 68 0.48 -6.26 1.72
C ASP A 68 0.63 -7.70 2.23
N GLU A 69 0.11 -8.70 1.51
CA GLU A 69 0.32 -10.13 1.81
C GLU A 69 1.80 -10.51 1.78
N ARG A 70 2.54 -10.05 0.76
CA ARG A 70 4.00 -10.26 0.65
C ARG A 70 4.75 -9.53 1.77
N PHE A 71 4.30 -8.33 2.13
CA PHE A 71 4.88 -7.58 3.23
C PHE A 71 4.69 -8.32 4.56
N ARG A 72 3.48 -8.78 4.84
CA ARG A 72 3.16 -9.64 5.98
C ARG A 72 4.05 -10.88 6.03
N ALA A 73 4.16 -11.60 4.91
CA ALA A 73 5.00 -12.79 4.82
C ALA A 73 6.48 -12.46 5.06
N CYS A 74 6.99 -11.36 4.49
CA CYS A 74 8.36 -10.91 4.70
C CYS A 74 8.66 -10.63 6.18
N LEU A 75 7.76 -9.91 6.86
CA LEU A 75 7.90 -9.61 8.29
C LEU A 75 7.86 -10.88 9.15
N LYS A 76 6.97 -11.83 8.84
CA LYS A 76 6.93 -13.14 9.53
C LYS A 76 8.20 -13.95 9.30
N LEU A 77 8.76 -13.94 8.10
CA LEU A 77 10.02 -14.61 7.80
C LEU A 77 11.23 -13.90 8.41
N ALA A 78 11.16 -12.58 8.59
CA ALA A 78 12.19 -11.82 9.29
C ALA A 78 12.24 -12.18 10.79
N ASP A 79 11.08 -12.46 11.39
CA ASP A 79 10.91 -12.97 12.75
C ASP A 79 11.80 -12.30 13.81
N THR A 80 11.77 -10.96 13.81
CA THR A 80 12.41 -10.16 14.87
C THR A 80 11.34 -9.47 15.70
N SER A 81 11.68 -9.07 16.93
CA SER A 81 10.79 -8.28 17.78
C SER A 81 10.24 -7.04 17.05
N VAL A 82 11.10 -6.35 16.30
CA VAL A 82 10.72 -5.17 15.50
C VAL A 82 9.84 -5.55 14.31
N SER A 83 10.13 -6.63 13.59
CA SER A 83 9.26 -7.09 12.48
C SER A 83 7.86 -7.44 13.00
N ASN A 84 7.80 -8.13 14.14
CA ASN A 84 6.55 -8.55 14.76
C ASN A 84 5.75 -7.37 15.32
N MET A 85 6.42 -6.35 15.88
CA MET A 85 5.79 -5.09 16.26
C MET A 85 5.21 -4.37 15.03
N VAL A 86 6.01 -4.18 13.98
CA VAL A 86 5.56 -3.52 12.74
C VAL A 86 4.35 -4.22 12.14
N GLY A 87 4.41 -5.55 12.08
CA GLY A 87 3.32 -6.38 11.59
C GLY A 87 2.04 -6.19 12.39
N LYS A 88 2.09 -6.37 13.71
CA LYS A 88 0.93 -6.18 14.59
C LYS A 88 0.35 -4.77 14.47
N LEU A 89 1.22 -3.74 14.45
CA LEU A 89 0.79 -2.36 14.31
C LEU A 89 0.06 -2.11 12.99
N PHE A 90 0.64 -2.55 11.86
CA PHE A 90 0.07 -2.30 10.54
C PHE A 90 -1.23 -3.08 10.28
N PHE A 91 -1.24 -4.38 10.58
CA PHE A 91 -2.31 -5.30 10.20
C PHE A 91 -3.41 -5.45 11.26
N ASN A 92 -3.08 -5.34 12.55
CA ASN A 92 -4.03 -5.65 13.63
C ASN A 92 -4.52 -4.38 14.35
N VAL A 93 -3.65 -3.37 14.55
CA VAL A 93 -3.98 -2.14 15.30
C VAL A 93 -4.50 -1.04 14.37
N VAL A 94 -3.70 -0.61 13.40
CA VAL A 94 -4.10 0.42 12.43
C VAL A 94 -5.11 -0.13 11.42
N GLN A 95 -5.06 -1.45 11.18
CA GLN A 95 -5.93 -2.16 10.24
C GLN A 95 -5.96 -1.49 8.87
N THR A 96 -4.76 -1.17 8.35
CA THR A 96 -4.62 -0.56 7.03
C THR A 96 -5.37 -1.40 6.01
N LYS A 97 -6.22 -0.76 5.21
CA LYS A 97 -6.95 -1.43 4.12
C LYS A 97 -6.01 -1.60 2.93
N CYS A 98 -6.28 -2.61 2.11
CA CYS A 98 -5.66 -2.79 0.81
C CYS A 98 -6.72 -2.69 -0.29
N PHE A 99 -6.32 -2.79 -1.55
CA PHE A 99 -7.28 -2.90 -2.65
C PHE A 99 -6.93 -3.98 -3.67
N ILE A 100 -7.94 -4.43 -4.39
CA ILE A 100 -7.79 -5.27 -5.59
C ILE A 100 -8.33 -4.53 -6.81
N LEU A 101 -7.77 -4.80 -7.99
CA LEU A 101 -8.26 -4.25 -9.25
C LEU A 101 -9.16 -5.26 -9.95
N LYS A 102 -10.39 -4.86 -10.27
CA LYS A 102 -11.32 -5.66 -11.08
C LYS A 102 -11.74 -4.90 -12.34
N PRO A 103 -11.90 -5.57 -13.48
CA PRO A 103 -12.47 -4.96 -14.67
C PRO A 103 -13.96 -4.68 -14.44
N VAL A 104 -14.38 -3.45 -14.66
CA VAL A 104 -15.79 -3.01 -14.55
C VAL A 104 -16.22 -2.44 -15.89
N LYS A 105 -17.40 -2.85 -16.36
CA LYS A 105 -18.01 -2.32 -17.58
C LYS A 105 -18.57 -0.94 -17.27
N MET A 106 -17.98 0.09 -17.88
CA MET A 106 -18.38 1.48 -17.67
C MET A 106 -18.60 2.18 -19.01
N CYS A 107 -19.26 3.33 -18.96
CA CYS A 107 -19.38 4.18 -20.13
C CYS A 107 -18.05 4.86 -20.42
N THR A 108 -17.42 4.55 -21.55
CA THR A 108 -16.14 5.14 -21.97
C THR A 108 -16.34 6.38 -22.85
N GLN A 109 -17.52 6.53 -23.45
CA GLN A 109 -17.85 7.68 -24.29
C GLN A 109 -19.30 8.08 -24.08
N ARG A 110 -19.53 9.37 -23.80
CA ARG A 110 -20.86 9.95 -23.62
C ARG A 110 -21.14 10.97 -24.72
N SER A 111 -22.41 11.12 -25.08
CA SER A 111 -22.88 12.24 -25.89
C SER A 111 -22.86 13.53 -25.06
N TRP A 112 -23.00 14.68 -25.73
CA TRP A 112 -23.08 15.98 -25.06
C TRP A 112 -24.26 16.06 -24.06
N TRP A 113 -25.37 15.38 -24.38
CA TRP A 113 -26.56 15.22 -23.52
C TRP A 113 -26.40 14.14 -22.43
N GLY A 114 -25.20 13.57 -22.25
CA GLY A 114 -24.90 12.60 -21.20
C GLY A 114 -25.26 11.14 -21.48
N LYS A 115 -25.87 10.81 -22.63
CA LYS A 115 -26.21 9.43 -23.04
C LYS A 115 -24.93 8.62 -23.28
N CYS A 116 -24.89 7.39 -22.79
CA CYS A 116 -23.75 6.51 -23.05
C CYS A 116 -23.73 6.02 -24.50
N LEU A 117 -22.68 6.36 -25.24
CA LEU A 117 -22.48 5.95 -26.64
C LEU A 117 -21.69 4.64 -26.73
N ARG A 118 -20.66 4.49 -25.90
CA ARG A 118 -19.80 3.28 -25.90
C ARG A 118 -19.54 2.81 -24.48
N ARG A 119 -19.65 1.49 -24.30
CA ARG A 119 -19.24 0.80 -23.07
C ARG A 119 -17.88 0.12 -23.28
N GLY A 120 -17.04 0.16 -22.27
CA GLY A 120 -15.75 -0.53 -22.23
C GLY A 120 -15.41 -0.99 -20.82
N TYR A 121 -14.40 -1.83 -20.71
CA TYR A 121 -13.92 -2.29 -19.41
C TYR A 121 -12.77 -1.42 -18.93
N THR A 122 -12.84 -0.99 -17.66
CA THR A 122 -11.76 -0.29 -16.99
C THR A 122 -11.44 -0.96 -15.66
N LYS A 123 -10.18 -0.89 -15.20
CA LYS A 123 -9.78 -1.44 -13.90
C LYS A 123 -10.20 -0.47 -12.80
N GLN A 124 -11.06 -0.94 -11.91
CA GLN A 124 -11.53 -0.21 -10.74
C GLN A 124 -10.94 -0.84 -9.47
N ALA A 125 -10.58 0.00 -8.50
CA ALA A 125 -10.12 -0.45 -7.20
C ALA A 125 -11.30 -0.78 -6.27
N PHE A 126 -11.19 -1.91 -5.58
CA PHE A 126 -12.14 -2.34 -4.56
C PHE A 126 -11.39 -2.55 -3.25
N LEU A 127 -11.76 -1.80 -2.22
CA LEU A 127 -11.13 -1.92 -0.91
C LEU A 127 -11.40 -3.29 -0.28
N ARG A 128 -10.41 -3.78 0.45
CA ARG A 128 -10.44 -5.03 1.18
C ARG A 128 -9.71 -4.87 2.51
N ASP A 129 -10.06 -5.76 3.42
CA ASP A 129 -9.38 -5.88 4.69
C ASP A 129 -8.14 -6.74 4.49
N ASN A 130 -7.05 -6.34 5.14
CA ASN A 130 -5.84 -7.14 5.13
C ASN A 130 -5.99 -8.36 6.04
N LEU A 131 -5.19 -9.39 5.77
CA LEU A 131 -5.06 -10.54 6.66
C LEU A 131 -4.39 -10.12 7.99
N PRO A 132 -4.92 -10.54 9.15
CA PRO A 132 -4.28 -10.27 10.44
C PRO A 132 -2.86 -10.82 10.49
N TYR A 133 -1.94 -10.06 11.09
CA TYR A 133 -0.55 -10.45 11.32
C TYR A 133 -0.45 -11.56 12.36
#